data_AF-A0A3M1MZL6-F1
#
_entry.id   AF-A0A3M1MZL6-F1
#
_cell.length_a   1.000
_cell.length_b   1.000
_cell.length_c   1.000
_cell.angle_alpha   90.00
_cell.angle_beta   90.00
_cell.angle_gamma   90.00
#
_symmetry.space_group_name_H-M   'P 1'
#
loop_
_entity.id
_entity.type
_entity.pdbx_description
1 polymer ?
#
loop_
_entity_poly.entity_id
_entity_poly.type
_entity_poly.pdbx_seq_one_letter_code
_entity_poly.pdbx_strand_id
1 'polypeptide(L)'
;MNPDTEEVLAEVRRRMAEKEAAPPQALPPAARLGYRLNRNWVWVFVAIYGVWVWLPFLAPLFMHWGWEGAARLLYGIYSFFCHQLPERSLFFFGPKRMYSLAEIQNAWQATNNPMILRQFIGNPQMGWKVAWSDRMISAYGGLWLFGLSWGVWQRLTGKAPRFRWWMAALLALPMALDGGTHFISDFAGIGQGFRYTNDWLAALTNHAFPASFYVGDALGSFNSWMRWLTGFLFSWGLAWWIFPLLDESFQASARLILRRARYTATAPHPGD
;
A
#
# COMPACT_ATOMS: atom_id res chain seq x y z
N MET A 1 4.10 7.98 65.62
CA MET A 1 3.13 8.11 64.50
C MET A 1 1.80 8.46 65.14
N ASN A 2 1.12 9.52 64.68
CA ASN A 2 -0.14 9.98 65.30
C ASN A 2 -1.22 8.89 65.06
N PRO A 3 -1.97 8.43 66.08
CA PRO A 3 -3.04 7.42 65.91
C PRO A 3 -4.03 7.77 64.79
N ASP A 4 -4.27 9.07 64.57
CA ASP A 4 -5.12 9.61 63.50
C ASP A 4 -4.60 9.27 62.08
N THR A 5 -3.29 9.12 61.91
CA THR A 5 -2.66 8.81 60.60
C THR A 5 -2.78 7.33 60.23
N GLU A 6 -2.70 6.43 61.22
CA GLU A 6 -2.91 4.99 61.01
C GLU A 6 -4.36 4.70 60.59
N GLU A 7 -5.32 5.37 61.22
CA GLU A 7 -6.74 5.21 60.94
C GLU A 7 -7.12 5.73 59.54
N VAL A 8 -6.58 6.90 59.15
CA VAL A 8 -6.73 7.44 57.79
C VAL A 8 -6.10 6.51 56.75
N LEU A 9 -4.91 5.96 57.01
CA LEU A 9 -4.26 5.02 56.09
C LEU A 9 -5.02 3.70 55.98
N ALA A 10 -5.59 3.20 57.07
CA ALA A 10 -6.41 1.99 57.08
C ALA A 10 -7.71 2.19 56.27
N GLU A 11 -8.36 3.34 56.41
CA GLU A 11 -9.57 3.68 55.64
C GLU A 11 -9.26 3.86 54.14
N VAL A 12 -8.15 4.52 53.80
CA VAL A 12 -7.71 4.63 52.39
C VAL A 12 -7.43 3.25 51.80
N ARG A 13 -6.75 2.36 52.53
CA ARG A 13 -6.50 0.98 52.09
C ARG A 13 -7.80 0.18 51.93
N ARG A 14 -8.76 0.34 52.85
CA ARG A 14 -10.08 -0.29 52.76
C ARG A 14 -10.84 0.16 51.52
N ARG A 15 -10.93 1.47 51.29
CA ARG A 15 -11.60 2.03 50.09
C ARG A 15 -10.91 1.63 48.79
N MET A 16 -9.58 1.54 48.78
CA MET A 16 -8.82 1.04 47.64
C MET A 16 -9.14 -0.45 47.38
N ALA A 17 -9.15 -1.28 48.42
CA ALA A 17 -9.49 -2.71 48.31
C ALA A 17 -10.94 -2.94 47.88
N GLU A 18 -11.90 -2.15 48.37
CA GLU A 18 -13.30 -2.19 47.94
C GLU A 18 -13.46 -1.78 46.47
N LYS A 19 -12.74 -0.74 46.01
CA LYS A 19 -12.70 -0.35 44.59
C LYS A 19 -12.09 -1.42 43.71
N GLU A 20 -11.08 -2.13 44.21
CA GLU A 20 -10.38 -3.19 43.48
C GLU A 20 -11.19 -4.50 43.44
N ALA A 21 -12.00 -4.75 44.47
CA ALA A 21 -12.93 -5.88 44.57
C ALA A 21 -14.25 -5.68 43.80
N ALA A 22 -14.61 -4.43 43.46
CA ALA A 22 -15.80 -4.16 42.67
C ALA A 22 -15.71 -4.81 41.27
N PRO A 23 -16.77 -5.48 40.79
CA PRO A 23 -16.74 -6.15 39.49
C PRO A 23 -16.45 -5.14 38.39
N PRO A 24 -15.54 -5.46 37.44
CA PRO A 24 -15.14 -4.53 36.40
C PRO A 24 -16.36 -4.06 35.62
N GLN A 25 -16.68 -2.78 35.71
CA GLN A 25 -17.77 -2.19 34.93
C GLN A 25 -17.54 -2.41 33.44
N ALA A 26 -18.63 -2.75 32.73
CA ALA A 26 -18.58 -2.93 31.29
C ALA A 26 -18.11 -1.64 30.60
N LEU A 27 -17.12 -1.76 29.71
CA LEU A 27 -16.61 -0.63 28.95
C LEU A 27 -17.75 0.04 28.14
N PRO A 28 -17.83 1.38 28.14
CA PRO A 28 -18.75 2.13 27.28
C PRO A 28 -18.61 1.70 25.81
N PRO A 29 -19.69 1.75 24.99
CA PRO A 29 -19.65 1.31 23.59
C PRO A 29 -18.55 1.99 22.76
N ALA A 30 -18.35 3.30 22.93
CA ALA A 30 -17.31 4.05 22.24
C ALA A 30 -15.90 3.58 22.61
N ALA A 31 -15.63 3.33 23.90
CA ALA A 31 -14.34 2.81 24.36
C ALA A 31 -14.09 1.39 23.83
N ARG A 32 -15.13 0.55 23.79
CA ARG A 32 -15.05 -0.79 23.22
C ARG A 32 -14.75 -0.76 21.72
N LEU A 33 -15.39 0.13 20.96
CA LEU A 33 -15.13 0.32 19.53
C LEU A 33 -13.70 0.82 19.31
N GLY A 34 -13.29 1.88 20.01
CA GLY A 34 -11.94 2.43 19.90
C GLY A 34 -10.85 1.41 20.23
N TYR A 35 -11.04 0.63 21.31
CA TYR A 35 -10.15 -0.48 21.64
C TYR A 35 -10.07 -1.50 20.51
N ARG A 36 -11.22 -1.96 19.96
CA ARG A 36 -11.24 -2.95 18.87
C ARG A 36 -10.57 -2.44 17.60
N LEU A 37 -10.79 -1.18 17.23
CA LEU A 37 -10.17 -0.57 16.04
C LEU A 37 -8.65 -0.50 16.19
N ASN A 38 -8.15 -0.01 17.34
CA ASN A 38 -6.71 0.07 17.60
C ASN A 38 -6.07 -1.32 17.71
N ARG A 39 -6.72 -2.25 18.43
CA ARG A 39 -6.22 -3.62 18.58
C ARG A 39 -6.13 -4.37 17.26
N ASN A 40 -7.03 -4.09 16.31
CA ASN A 40 -7.10 -4.73 15.01
C ASN A 40 -6.69 -3.78 13.86
N TRP A 41 -5.84 -2.80 14.14
CA TRP A 41 -5.50 -1.73 13.18
C TRP A 41 -5.02 -2.28 11.82
N VAL A 42 -4.28 -3.39 11.80
CA VAL A 42 -3.79 -4.02 10.57
C VAL A 42 -4.94 -4.43 9.66
N TRP A 43 -6.02 -5.00 10.21
CA TRP A 43 -7.18 -5.43 9.42
C TRP A 43 -8.01 -4.25 8.95
N VAL A 44 -8.07 -3.19 9.75
CA VAL A 44 -8.66 -1.90 9.32
C VAL A 44 -7.85 -1.31 8.17
N PHE A 45 -6.52 -1.30 8.27
CA PHE A 45 -5.61 -0.89 7.21
C PHE A 45 -5.81 -1.74 5.95
N VAL A 46 -5.77 -3.07 6.05
CA VAL A 46 -5.98 -3.99 4.91
C VAL A 46 -7.32 -3.75 4.24
N ALA A 47 -8.39 -3.51 4.98
CA ALA A 47 -9.70 -3.24 4.41
C ALA A 47 -9.72 -1.91 3.65
N ILE A 48 -9.33 -0.81 4.31
CA ILE A 48 -9.37 0.54 3.72
C ILE A 48 -8.37 0.66 2.55
N TYR A 49 -7.13 0.24 2.78
CA TYR A 49 -6.09 0.28 1.76
C TYR A 49 -6.36 -0.73 0.64
N GLY A 50 -7.02 -1.84 0.94
CA GLY A 50 -7.50 -2.79 -0.08
C GLY A 50 -8.47 -2.15 -1.06
N VAL A 51 -9.40 -1.33 -0.58
CA VAL A 51 -10.28 -0.54 -1.47
C VAL A 51 -9.44 0.36 -2.37
N TRP A 52 -8.47 1.09 -1.82
CA TRP A 52 -7.54 1.91 -2.61
C TRP A 52 -6.75 1.08 -3.64
N VAL A 53 -6.39 -0.16 -3.31
CA VAL A 53 -5.58 -1.11 -4.11
C VAL A 53 -6.40 -1.93 -5.12
N TRP A 54 -7.72 -1.92 -5.07
CA TRP A 54 -8.54 -2.66 -6.04
C TRP A 54 -9.46 -1.77 -6.89
N LEU A 55 -9.80 -0.55 -6.44
CA LEU A 55 -10.67 0.36 -7.19
C LEU A 55 -10.23 0.62 -8.65
N PRO A 56 -8.94 0.84 -8.98
CA PRO A 56 -8.48 1.05 -10.37
C PRO A 56 -8.72 -0.11 -11.31
N PHE A 57 -8.86 -1.33 -10.80
CA PHE A 57 -9.25 -2.47 -11.62
C PHE A 57 -10.72 -2.41 -12.03
N LEU A 58 -11.56 -1.61 -11.35
CA LEU A 58 -12.94 -1.37 -11.78
C LEU A 58 -13.03 -0.44 -13.00
N ALA A 59 -12.02 0.40 -13.24
CA ALA A 59 -12.02 1.32 -14.38
C ALA A 59 -12.22 0.62 -15.74
N PRO A 60 -11.47 -0.45 -16.08
CA PRO A 60 -11.73 -1.18 -17.32
C PRO A 60 -13.06 -1.94 -17.33
N LEU A 61 -13.59 -2.38 -16.17
CA LEU A 61 -14.91 -3.00 -16.07
C LEU A 61 -16.01 -2.00 -16.41
N PHE A 62 -15.93 -0.79 -15.85
CA PHE A 62 -16.87 0.29 -16.15
C PHE A 62 -16.81 0.72 -17.61
N MET A 63 -15.62 0.81 -18.21
CA MET A 63 -15.50 1.05 -19.65
C MET A 63 -16.14 -0.07 -20.47
N HIS A 64 -15.98 -1.33 -20.07
CA HIS A 64 -16.58 -2.47 -20.77
C HIS A 64 -18.12 -2.48 -20.67
N TRP A 65 -18.69 -2.06 -19.55
CA TRP A 65 -20.14 -1.93 -19.36
C TRP A 65 -20.75 -0.63 -19.88
N GLY A 66 -19.95 0.25 -20.49
CA GLY A 66 -20.40 1.56 -20.99
C GLY A 66 -20.63 2.62 -19.89
N TRP A 67 -20.19 2.37 -18.66
CA TRP A 67 -20.24 3.32 -17.54
C TRP A 67 -19.05 4.29 -17.58
N GLU A 68 -18.90 5.00 -18.70
CA GLU A 68 -17.72 5.82 -18.98
C GLU A 68 -17.47 6.91 -17.93
N GLY A 69 -18.53 7.56 -17.43
CA GLY A 69 -18.41 8.61 -16.41
C GLY A 69 -17.74 8.10 -15.13
N ALA A 70 -18.17 6.93 -14.65
CA ALA A 70 -17.58 6.30 -13.47
C ALA A 70 -16.13 5.85 -13.72
N ALA A 71 -15.84 5.31 -14.91
CA ALA A 71 -14.48 4.93 -15.29
C ALA A 71 -13.55 6.16 -15.33
N ARG A 72 -13.96 7.24 -16.00
CA ARG A 72 -13.20 8.49 -16.12
C ARG A 72 -12.95 9.15 -14.76
N LEU A 73 -13.90 9.05 -13.83
CA LEU A 73 -13.69 9.48 -12.45
C LEU A 73 -12.54 8.70 -11.79
N LEU A 74 -12.50 7.37 -11.94
CA LEU A 74 -11.40 6.55 -11.43
C LEU A 74 -10.06 6.89 -12.10
N TYR A 75 -10.01 6.99 -13.44
CA TYR A 75 -8.79 7.42 -14.14
C TYR A 75 -8.32 8.79 -13.64
N GLY A 76 -9.25 9.75 -13.48
CA GLY A 76 -9.00 11.09 -12.97
C GLY A 76 -8.41 11.10 -11.57
N ILE A 77 -9.05 10.44 -10.60
CA ILE A 77 -8.57 10.37 -9.21
C ILE A 77 -7.17 9.74 -9.15
N TYR A 78 -6.96 8.63 -9.84
CA TYR A 78 -5.68 7.91 -9.78
C TYR A 78 -4.59 8.57 -10.63
N SER A 79 -4.92 9.54 -11.49
CA SER A 79 -3.95 10.24 -12.34
C SER A 79 -2.96 11.10 -11.53
N PHE A 80 -3.35 11.51 -10.32
CA PHE A 80 -2.51 12.23 -9.35
C PHE A 80 -1.42 11.34 -8.73
N PHE A 81 -1.66 10.03 -8.69
CA PHE A 81 -0.78 9.06 -8.02
C PHE A 81 -0.01 8.19 -9.02
N CYS A 82 -0.52 8.05 -10.24
CA CYS A 82 0.07 7.27 -11.31
C CYS A 82 0.01 8.04 -12.63
N HIS A 83 1.10 8.01 -13.39
CA HIS A 83 1.10 8.56 -14.75
C HIS A 83 0.15 7.81 -15.70
N GLN A 84 -0.17 6.53 -15.42
CA GLN A 84 -1.08 5.68 -16.21
C GLN A 84 -0.70 5.60 -17.69
N LEU A 85 0.60 5.45 -18.00
CA LEU A 85 1.04 5.35 -19.38
C LEU A 85 0.58 4.00 -19.95
N PRO A 86 -0.06 3.98 -21.12
CA PRO A 86 -0.73 2.79 -21.64
C PRO A 86 0.24 1.64 -21.91
N GLU A 87 1.43 1.90 -22.42
CA GLU A 87 2.46 0.90 -22.69
C GLU A 87 3.05 0.25 -21.42
N ARG A 88 2.69 0.77 -20.24
CA ARG A 88 3.10 0.27 -18.92
C ARG A 88 1.90 -0.14 -18.06
N SER A 89 0.68 -0.16 -18.61
CA SER A 89 -0.56 -0.51 -17.91
C SER A 89 -1.12 -1.86 -18.38
N LEU A 90 -1.81 -2.57 -17.48
CA LEU A 90 -2.50 -3.81 -17.85
C LEU A 90 -3.82 -3.51 -18.57
N PHE A 91 -4.13 -4.24 -19.63
CA PHE A 91 -5.38 -4.17 -20.38
C PHE A 91 -6.29 -5.37 -20.09
N PHE A 92 -7.60 -5.10 -20.10
CA PHE A 92 -8.67 -6.07 -19.91
C PHE A 92 -9.65 -5.96 -21.06
N PHE A 93 -10.34 -7.05 -21.39
CA PHE A 93 -11.31 -7.13 -22.48
C PHE A 93 -10.73 -6.89 -23.88
N GLY A 94 -9.44 -7.21 -24.06
CA GLY A 94 -8.75 -7.21 -25.34
C GLY A 94 -7.83 -8.43 -25.49
N PRO A 95 -7.21 -8.62 -26.67
CA PRO A 95 -6.40 -9.80 -26.96
C PRO A 95 -5.06 -9.85 -26.20
N LYS A 96 -4.53 -8.71 -25.74
CA LYS A 96 -3.28 -8.66 -24.96
C LYS A 96 -3.49 -7.98 -23.62
N ARG A 97 -2.65 -8.36 -22.65
CA ARG A 97 -2.62 -7.75 -21.32
C ARG A 97 -1.75 -6.50 -21.24
N MET A 98 -0.86 -6.29 -22.19
CA MET A 98 -0.04 -5.07 -22.28
C MET A 98 0.35 -4.92 -23.75
N TYR A 99 0.41 -3.69 -24.23
CA TYR A 99 0.73 -3.36 -25.61
C TYR A 99 2.00 -2.53 -25.66
N SER A 100 2.80 -2.75 -26.69
CA SER A 100 3.98 -1.92 -26.96
C SER A 100 3.58 -0.49 -27.31
N LEU A 101 4.51 0.45 -27.12
CA LEU A 101 4.30 1.85 -27.50
C LEU A 101 3.90 1.99 -28.99
N ALA A 102 4.53 1.23 -29.88
CA ALA A 102 4.22 1.24 -31.30
C ALA A 102 2.77 0.78 -31.59
N GLU A 103 2.28 -0.25 -30.89
CA GLU A 103 0.90 -0.70 -31.02
C GLU A 103 -0.10 0.36 -30.54
N ILE A 104 0.20 1.04 -29.42
CA ILE A 104 -0.62 2.15 -28.93
C ILE A 104 -0.63 3.31 -29.93
N GLN A 105 0.53 3.66 -30.49
CA GLN A 105 0.65 4.74 -31.46
C GLN A 105 -0.14 4.46 -32.73
N ASN A 106 -0.07 3.23 -33.24
CA ASN A 106 -0.81 2.80 -34.42
C ASN A 106 -2.32 2.76 -34.19
N ALA A 107 -2.76 2.41 -32.98
CA ALA A 107 -4.18 2.28 -32.65
C ALA A 107 -4.85 3.59 -32.21
N TRP A 108 -4.10 4.65 -31.96
CA TRP A 108 -4.63 5.91 -31.44
C TRP A 108 -3.97 7.15 -32.02
N GLN A 109 -2.72 7.43 -31.65
CA GLN A 109 -2.00 8.62 -32.11
C GLN A 109 -0.49 8.39 -32.04
N ALA A 110 0.21 8.71 -33.14
CA ALA A 110 1.67 8.71 -33.19
C ALA A 110 2.26 9.86 -32.34
N THR A 111 2.56 9.56 -31.07
CA THR A 111 3.15 10.52 -30.13
C THR A 111 4.05 9.82 -29.11
N ASN A 112 5.12 10.49 -28.71
CA ASN A 112 5.98 10.09 -27.58
C ASN A 112 5.77 11.01 -26.36
N ASN A 113 4.84 11.98 -26.44
CA ASN A 113 4.59 12.90 -25.33
C ASN A 113 3.81 12.18 -24.22
N PRO A 114 4.37 12.00 -23.01
CA PRO A 114 3.72 11.26 -21.93
C PRO A 114 2.40 11.90 -21.48
N MET A 115 2.24 13.22 -21.61
CA MET A 115 1.01 13.93 -21.25
C MET A 115 -0.13 13.67 -22.24
N ILE A 116 0.21 13.36 -23.50
CA ILE A 116 -0.76 12.92 -24.49
C ILE A 116 -0.99 11.41 -24.32
N LEU A 117 0.07 10.59 -24.32
CA LEU A 117 -0.02 9.12 -24.17
C LEU A 117 -0.92 8.66 -23.01
N ARG A 118 -0.83 9.31 -21.85
CA ARG A 118 -1.64 8.94 -20.68
C ARG A 118 -3.15 9.09 -20.88
N GLN A 119 -3.60 9.89 -21.86
CA GLN A 119 -5.02 10.08 -22.17
C GLN A 119 -5.62 8.85 -22.86
N PHE A 120 -4.81 7.98 -23.46
CA PHE A 120 -5.30 6.74 -24.06
C PHE A 120 -5.78 5.76 -22.99
N ILE A 121 -7.09 5.63 -22.84
CA ILE A 121 -7.73 4.65 -21.93
C ILE A 121 -7.80 3.26 -22.56
N GLY A 122 -7.96 3.20 -23.88
CA GLY A 122 -8.06 1.98 -24.67
C GLY A 122 -8.97 2.17 -25.88
N ASN A 123 -9.40 1.07 -26.52
CA ASN A 123 -10.45 1.03 -27.54
C ASN A 123 -11.14 -0.37 -27.54
N PRO A 124 -12.27 -0.58 -28.24
CA PRO A 124 -12.93 -1.89 -28.29
C PRO A 124 -12.04 -3.03 -28.82
N GLN A 125 -11.01 -2.73 -29.62
CA GLN A 125 -10.10 -3.70 -30.20
C GLN A 125 -8.99 -4.15 -29.24
N MET A 126 -8.49 -3.23 -28.41
CA MET A 126 -7.39 -3.45 -27.46
C MET A 126 -7.88 -3.69 -26.03
N GLY A 127 -9.17 -3.44 -25.78
CA GLY A 127 -9.72 -3.39 -24.43
C GLY A 127 -9.31 -2.12 -23.71
N TRP A 128 -9.46 -2.13 -22.39
CA TRP A 128 -9.34 -0.97 -21.51
C TRP A 128 -8.24 -1.18 -20.49
N LYS A 129 -7.42 -0.15 -20.25
CA LYS A 129 -6.31 -0.22 -19.29
C LYS A 129 -6.80 -0.12 -17.85
N VAL A 130 -6.13 -0.74 -16.89
CA VAL A 130 -6.28 -0.46 -15.46
C VAL A 130 -5.83 0.98 -15.19
N ALA A 131 -6.45 1.69 -14.24
CA ALA A 131 -6.05 3.05 -13.84
C ALA A 131 -4.73 3.09 -13.01
N TRP A 132 -3.82 2.15 -13.28
CA TRP A 132 -2.46 2.04 -12.77
C TRP A 132 -1.48 1.55 -13.83
N SER A 133 -0.20 1.87 -13.65
CA SER A 133 0.91 1.17 -14.28
C SER A 133 1.27 -0.10 -13.50
N ASP A 134 1.99 -1.02 -14.14
CA ASP A 134 2.59 -2.21 -13.54
C ASP A 134 3.38 -1.92 -12.26
N ARG A 135 4.22 -0.88 -12.26
CA ARG A 135 4.97 -0.43 -11.07
C ARG A 135 4.03 -0.04 -9.92
N MET A 136 2.92 0.64 -10.22
CA MET A 136 1.96 1.05 -9.18
C MET A 136 1.18 -0.14 -8.64
N ILE A 137 0.80 -1.10 -9.50
CA ILE A 137 0.18 -2.35 -9.05
C ILE A 137 1.12 -3.10 -8.11
N SER A 138 2.39 -3.26 -8.49
CA SER A 138 3.37 -4.00 -7.67
C SER A 138 3.69 -3.31 -6.33
N ALA A 139 3.82 -1.98 -6.32
CA ALA A 139 4.15 -1.23 -5.11
C ALA A 139 2.97 -1.12 -4.14
N TYR A 140 1.80 -0.68 -4.61
CA TYR A 140 0.62 -0.54 -3.74
C TYR A 140 0.06 -1.92 -3.37
N GLY A 141 -0.01 -2.84 -4.33
CA GLY A 141 -0.42 -4.23 -4.10
C GLY A 141 0.54 -4.96 -3.15
N GLY A 142 1.85 -4.74 -3.29
CA GLY A 142 2.86 -5.33 -2.42
C GLY A 142 2.71 -4.86 -0.96
N LEU A 143 2.47 -3.56 -0.73
CA LEU A 143 2.19 -3.03 0.61
C LEU A 143 0.91 -3.63 1.23
N TRP A 144 -0.12 -3.81 0.41
CA TRP A 144 -1.37 -4.45 0.86
C TRP A 144 -1.18 -5.93 1.21
N LEU A 145 -0.48 -6.68 0.36
CA LEU A 145 -0.11 -8.08 0.61
C LEU A 145 0.77 -8.22 1.85
N PHE A 146 1.67 -7.26 2.09
CA PHE A 146 2.43 -7.21 3.32
C PHE A 146 1.50 -7.09 4.53
N GLY A 147 0.54 -6.16 4.51
CA GLY A 147 -0.41 -5.98 5.59
C GLY A 147 -1.24 -7.24 5.88
N LEU A 148 -1.67 -7.95 4.84
CA LEU A 148 -2.31 -9.27 4.99
C LEU A 148 -1.38 -10.27 5.66
N SER A 149 -0.17 -10.41 5.16
CA SER A 149 0.84 -11.35 5.66
C SER A 149 1.19 -11.06 7.12
N TRP A 150 1.37 -9.77 7.45
CA TRP A 150 1.63 -9.28 8.80
C TRP A 150 0.46 -9.57 9.74
N GLY A 151 -0.78 -9.31 9.31
CA GLY A 151 -1.98 -9.57 10.10
C GLY A 151 -2.17 -11.06 10.41
N VAL A 152 -1.90 -11.92 9.42
CA VAL A 152 -1.88 -13.38 9.61
C VAL A 152 -0.76 -13.78 10.56
N TRP A 153 0.46 -13.27 10.35
CA TRP A 153 1.61 -13.56 11.22
C TRP A 153 1.36 -13.18 12.68
N GLN A 154 0.81 -11.98 12.94
CA GLN A 154 0.47 -11.55 14.29
C GLN A 154 -0.58 -12.45 14.93
N ARG A 155 -1.60 -12.89 14.17
CA ARG A 155 -2.62 -13.82 14.68
C ARG A 155 -2.03 -15.19 15.04
N LEU A 156 -1.10 -15.70 14.23
CA LEU A 156 -0.50 -17.02 14.43
C LEU A 156 0.56 -17.03 15.54
N THR A 157 1.38 -15.97 15.63
CA THR A 157 2.56 -15.95 16.52
C THR A 157 2.37 -15.08 17.77
N GLY A 158 1.39 -14.18 17.77
CA GLY A 158 1.23 -13.14 18.79
C GLY A 158 2.36 -12.11 18.83
N LYS A 159 3.29 -12.12 17.86
CA LYS A 159 4.48 -11.28 17.84
C LYS A 159 4.48 -10.36 16.62
N ALA A 160 4.87 -9.11 16.83
CA ALA A 160 5.24 -8.21 15.75
C ALA A 160 6.71 -8.44 15.38
N PRO A 161 7.04 -8.89 14.16
CA PRO A 161 8.43 -9.05 13.77
C PRO A 161 9.11 -7.68 13.77
N ARG A 162 10.28 -7.58 14.41
CA ARG A 162 11.08 -6.36 14.44
C ARG A 162 12.16 -6.42 13.38
N PHE A 163 12.43 -5.28 12.77
CA PHE A 163 13.30 -5.20 11.61
C PHE A 163 14.19 -3.99 11.72
N ARG A 164 15.40 -4.11 11.18
CA ARG A 164 16.39 -3.04 11.22
C ARG A 164 16.17 -2.13 10.03
N TRP A 165 16.24 -0.82 10.25
CA TRP A 165 16.01 0.19 9.21
C TRP A 165 16.91 0.00 7.97
N TRP A 166 18.14 -0.50 8.13
CA TRP A 166 19.07 -0.72 7.01
C TRP A 166 18.59 -1.83 6.06
N MET A 167 17.83 -2.82 6.54
CA MET A 167 17.26 -3.85 5.67
C MET A 167 16.14 -3.28 4.81
N ALA A 168 15.40 -2.27 5.32
CA ALA A 168 14.43 -1.53 4.50
C ALA A 168 15.14 -0.69 3.44
N ALA A 169 16.27 -0.05 3.78
CA ALA A 169 17.11 0.64 2.81
C ALA A 169 17.64 -0.32 1.72
N LEU A 170 18.09 -1.52 2.11
CA LEU A 170 18.54 -2.54 1.18
C LEU A 170 17.42 -2.99 0.22
N LEU A 171 16.20 -3.18 0.71
CA LEU A 171 15.05 -3.55 -0.12
C LEU A 171 14.52 -2.40 -0.99
N ALA A 172 14.75 -1.15 -0.58
CA ALA A 172 14.39 0.03 -1.35
C ALA A 172 15.42 0.36 -2.45
N LEU A 173 16.68 -0.03 -2.27
CA LEU A 173 17.77 0.28 -3.20
C LEU A 173 17.50 -0.18 -4.65
N PRO A 174 16.99 -1.40 -4.93
CA PRO A 174 16.64 -1.80 -6.29
C PRO A 174 15.63 -0.86 -6.97
N MET A 175 14.63 -0.36 -6.24
CA MET A 175 13.66 0.61 -6.79
C MET A 175 14.31 1.98 -7.03
N ALA A 176 15.21 2.42 -6.16
CA ALA A 176 15.94 3.67 -6.38
C ALA A 176 16.77 3.60 -7.67
N LEU A 177 17.44 2.46 -7.92
CA LEU A 177 18.21 2.24 -9.15
C LEU A 177 17.31 2.08 -10.38
N ASP A 178 16.26 1.26 -10.30
CA ASP A 178 15.33 1.05 -11.42
C ASP A 178 14.57 2.33 -11.79
N GLY A 179 13.95 2.96 -10.79
CA GLY A 179 13.24 4.22 -10.95
C GLY A 179 14.14 5.35 -11.42
N GLY A 180 15.33 5.48 -10.84
CA GLY A 180 16.31 6.50 -11.21
C GLY A 180 16.85 6.32 -12.63
N THR A 181 17.20 5.10 -13.03
CA THR A 181 17.68 4.85 -14.40
C THR A 181 16.57 5.03 -15.45
N HIS A 182 15.32 4.64 -15.16
CA HIS A 182 14.19 4.97 -16.01
C HIS A 182 13.96 6.47 -16.13
N PHE A 183 14.00 7.20 -15.01
CA PHE A 183 13.86 8.66 -15.01
C PHE A 183 14.92 9.34 -15.87
N ILE A 184 16.19 8.93 -15.72
CA ILE A 184 17.29 9.45 -16.54
C ILE A 184 17.10 9.09 -18.02
N SER A 185 16.70 7.84 -18.31
CA SER A 185 16.44 7.38 -19.67
C SER A 185 15.33 8.18 -20.36
N ASP A 186 14.28 8.52 -19.63
CA ASP A 186 13.11 9.23 -20.17
C ASP A 186 13.44 10.69 -20.55
N PHE A 187 14.60 11.27 -20.19
CA PHE A 187 15.06 12.57 -20.71
C PHE A 187 15.34 12.57 -22.21
N ALA A 188 15.65 11.42 -22.81
CA ALA A 188 15.75 11.28 -24.26
C ALA A 188 14.38 11.21 -24.96
N GLY A 189 13.29 11.16 -24.19
CA GLY A 189 11.92 10.92 -24.65
C GLY A 189 11.46 9.49 -24.34
N ILE A 190 10.14 9.33 -24.13
CA ILE A 190 9.54 8.01 -23.90
C ILE A 190 9.79 7.12 -25.11
N GLY A 191 10.36 5.95 -24.86
CA GLY A 191 10.71 4.98 -25.90
C GLY A 191 11.98 5.28 -26.68
N GLN A 192 12.78 6.28 -26.27
CA GLN A 192 13.98 6.71 -27.00
C GLN A 192 15.28 6.59 -26.18
N GLY A 193 15.18 6.43 -24.86
CA GLY A 193 16.36 6.34 -24.01
C GLY A 193 16.98 4.95 -23.90
N PHE A 194 18.15 4.87 -23.26
CA PHE A 194 18.96 3.64 -23.13
C PHE A 194 18.25 2.49 -22.41
N ARG A 195 17.26 2.77 -21.54
CA ARG A 195 16.44 1.73 -20.91
C ARG A 195 15.42 1.14 -21.89
N TYR A 196 15.09 1.80 -23.00
CA TYR A 196 14.17 1.23 -23.98
C TYR A 196 14.83 0.11 -24.78
N THR A 197 16.07 0.27 -25.23
CA THR A 197 16.78 -0.79 -25.99
C THR A 197 17.48 -1.79 -25.07
N ASN A 198 17.96 -1.32 -23.91
CA ASN A 198 18.81 -2.10 -22.99
C ASN A 198 20.02 -2.74 -23.67
N ASP A 199 20.65 -2.04 -24.63
CA ASP A 199 21.83 -2.55 -25.35
C ASP A 199 22.99 -2.88 -24.38
N TRP A 200 23.11 -2.10 -23.30
CA TRP A 200 24.06 -2.36 -22.21
C TRP A 200 23.85 -3.73 -21.56
N LEU A 201 22.59 -4.16 -21.39
CA LEU A 201 22.25 -5.45 -20.80
C LEU A 201 22.45 -6.56 -21.81
N ALA A 202 22.09 -6.32 -23.08
CA ALA A 202 22.32 -7.26 -24.17
C ALA A 202 23.82 -7.58 -24.33
N ALA A 203 24.67 -6.55 -24.30
CA ALA A 203 26.12 -6.71 -24.31
C ALA A 203 26.63 -7.47 -23.07
N LEU A 204 26.17 -7.10 -21.87
CA LEU A 204 26.57 -7.76 -20.62
C LEU A 204 26.21 -9.25 -20.58
N THR A 205 25.06 -9.61 -21.15
CA THR A 205 24.54 -10.98 -21.17
C THR A 205 24.93 -11.75 -22.44
N ASN A 206 25.77 -11.17 -23.30
CA ASN A 206 26.14 -11.73 -24.60
C ASN A 206 24.92 -12.21 -25.41
N HIS A 207 23.85 -11.41 -25.42
CA HIS A 207 22.59 -11.71 -26.10
C HIS A 207 21.96 -13.07 -25.75
N ALA A 208 22.14 -13.56 -24.52
CA ALA A 208 21.61 -14.86 -24.09
C ALA A 208 20.07 -14.97 -24.11
N PHE A 209 19.33 -13.85 -24.16
CA PHE A 209 17.86 -13.84 -24.17
C PHE A 209 17.28 -13.39 -25.52
N PRO A 210 15.98 -13.65 -25.80
CA PRO A 210 15.32 -13.14 -27.00
C PRO A 210 15.31 -11.60 -27.05
N ALA A 211 15.28 -11.01 -28.25
CA ALA A 211 15.22 -9.56 -28.44
C ALA A 211 14.06 -8.88 -27.69
N SER A 212 12.92 -9.55 -27.56
CA SER A 212 11.74 -9.07 -26.82
C SER A 212 11.97 -8.95 -25.30
N PHE A 213 13.01 -9.61 -24.76
CA PHE A 213 13.40 -9.44 -23.37
C PHE A 213 14.12 -8.11 -23.16
N TYR A 214 15.02 -7.72 -24.07
CA TYR A 214 15.81 -6.51 -23.92
C TYR A 214 15.02 -5.25 -24.29
N VAL A 215 14.25 -5.29 -25.37
CA VAL A 215 13.66 -4.09 -25.96
C VAL A 215 12.23 -3.84 -25.46
N GLY A 216 11.98 -2.60 -25.04
CA GLY A 216 10.67 -2.04 -24.78
C GLY A 216 10.11 -2.32 -23.38
N ASP A 217 8.84 -1.96 -23.23
CA ASP A 217 8.14 -1.96 -21.94
C ASP A 217 7.08 -3.07 -21.83
N ALA A 218 6.97 -3.92 -22.86
CA ALA A 218 5.97 -4.98 -22.92
C ALA A 218 6.12 -6.00 -21.78
N LEU A 219 5.00 -6.65 -21.43
CA LEU A 219 4.99 -7.67 -20.40
C LEU A 219 5.99 -8.79 -20.74
N GLY A 220 6.89 -9.08 -19.80
CA GLY A 220 7.97 -10.06 -19.98
C GLY A 220 9.31 -9.45 -20.43
N SER A 221 9.36 -8.17 -20.80
CA SER A 221 10.64 -7.47 -21.00
C SER A 221 11.35 -7.24 -19.67
N PHE A 222 12.66 -6.98 -19.75
CA PHE A 222 13.50 -6.63 -18.62
C PHE A 222 12.92 -5.44 -17.84
N ASN A 223 12.48 -4.40 -18.55
CA ASN A 223 11.88 -3.22 -17.92
C ASN A 223 10.59 -3.58 -17.16
N SER A 224 9.73 -4.41 -17.75
CA SER A 224 8.51 -4.86 -17.07
C SER A 224 8.86 -5.64 -15.80
N TRP A 225 9.79 -6.60 -15.88
CA TRP A 225 10.26 -7.37 -14.72
C TRP A 225 10.83 -6.49 -13.62
N MET A 226 11.68 -5.52 -13.97
CA MET A 226 12.25 -4.60 -13.00
C MET A 226 11.17 -3.77 -12.31
N ARG A 227 10.16 -3.28 -13.06
CA ARG A 227 9.04 -2.53 -12.47
C ARG A 227 8.24 -3.35 -11.46
N TRP A 228 7.95 -4.63 -11.77
CA TRP A 228 7.25 -5.53 -10.85
C TRP A 228 8.08 -5.88 -9.62
N LEU A 229 9.31 -6.35 -9.82
CA LEU A 229 10.16 -6.86 -8.75
C LEU A 229 10.59 -5.74 -7.79
N THR A 230 11.08 -4.64 -8.33
CA THR A 230 11.58 -3.55 -7.48
C THR A 230 10.44 -2.84 -6.76
N GLY A 231 9.26 -2.71 -7.37
CA GLY A 231 8.08 -2.14 -6.72
C GLY A 231 7.61 -2.98 -5.54
N PHE A 232 7.56 -4.29 -5.73
CA PHE A 232 7.26 -5.22 -4.65
C PHE A 232 8.29 -5.13 -3.51
N LEU A 233 9.58 -5.24 -3.81
CA LEU A 233 10.65 -5.16 -2.80
C LEU A 233 10.63 -3.84 -2.02
N PHE A 234 10.46 -2.72 -2.74
CA PHE A 234 10.36 -1.40 -2.11
C PHE A 234 9.20 -1.34 -1.12
N SER A 235 8.01 -1.77 -1.55
CA SER A 235 6.81 -1.74 -0.70
C SER A 235 6.96 -2.63 0.53
N TRP A 236 7.57 -3.80 0.39
CA TRP A 236 7.84 -4.71 1.51
C TRP A 236 8.90 -4.16 2.45
N GLY A 237 9.98 -3.57 1.93
CA GLY A 237 10.99 -2.91 2.76
C GLY A 237 10.40 -1.76 3.58
N LEU A 238 9.61 -0.90 2.93
CA LEU A 238 8.92 0.20 3.59
C LEU A 238 7.95 -0.29 4.67
N ALA A 239 7.11 -1.27 4.34
CA ALA A 239 6.14 -1.83 5.27
C ALA A 239 6.81 -2.50 6.47
N TRP A 240 7.86 -3.29 6.23
CA TRP A 240 8.57 -4.00 7.28
C TRP A 240 9.22 -3.05 8.29
N TRP A 241 9.62 -1.85 7.86
CA TRP A 241 10.10 -0.82 8.78
C TRP A 241 8.98 -0.07 9.51
N ILE A 242 7.92 0.31 8.80
CA ILE A 242 6.85 1.18 9.35
C ILE A 242 5.85 0.41 10.22
N PHE A 243 5.47 -0.80 9.83
CA PHE A 243 4.42 -1.56 10.52
C PHE A 243 4.73 -1.86 11.99
N PRO A 244 5.96 -2.21 12.40
CA PRO A 244 6.30 -2.34 13.81
C PRO A 244 6.07 -1.04 14.59
N LEU A 245 6.43 0.11 14.02
CA LEU A 245 6.27 1.42 14.65
C LEU A 245 4.80 1.79 14.81
N LEU A 246 4.00 1.53 13.77
CA LEU A 246 2.55 1.71 13.82
C LEU A 246 1.92 0.77 14.85
N ASP A 247 2.31 -0.50 14.87
CA ASP A 247 1.80 -1.48 15.82
C ASP A 247 2.03 -1.03 17.26
N GLU A 248 3.26 -0.62 17.60
CA GLU A 248 3.58 -0.13 18.94
C GLU A 248 2.69 1.06 19.34
N SER A 249 2.46 2.00 18.41
CA SER A 249 1.58 3.17 18.61
C SER A 249 0.10 2.79 18.79
N PHE A 250 -0.44 1.92 17.94
CA PHE A 250 -1.83 1.47 18.02
C PHE A 250 -2.08 0.62 19.28
N GLN A 251 -1.15 -0.27 19.65
CA GLN A 251 -1.26 -1.07 20.88
C GLN A 251 -1.10 -0.19 22.14
N ALA A 252 -0.29 0.87 22.10
CA ALA A 252 -0.25 1.87 23.17
C ALA A 252 -1.58 2.60 23.32
N SER A 253 -2.15 3.08 22.22
CA SER A 253 -3.46 3.74 22.17
C SER A 253 -4.59 2.84 22.68
N ALA A 254 -4.61 1.56 22.29
CA ALA A 254 -5.57 0.57 22.79
C ALA A 254 -5.49 0.41 24.32
N ARG A 255 -4.27 0.36 24.90
CA ARG A 255 -4.06 0.28 26.35
C ARG A 255 -4.51 1.55 27.08
N LEU A 256 -4.26 2.72 26.50
CA LEU A 256 -4.70 4.01 27.06
C LEU A 256 -6.24 4.13 27.09
N ILE A 257 -6.93 3.70 26.03
CA ILE A 257 -8.41 3.67 25.98
C ILE A 257 -8.97 2.82 27.12
N LEU A 258 -8.41 1.61 27.33
CA LEU A 258 -8.82 0.75 28.44
C LEU A 258 -8.56 1.38 29.81
N ARG A 259 -7.38 1.98 30.01
CA ARG A 259 -7.02 2.65 31.27
C ARG A 259 -7.96 3.81 31.58
N ARG A 260 -8.20 4.68 30.59
CA ARG A 260 -9.10 5.84 30.75
C ARG A 260 -10.52 5.41 31.05
N ALA A 261 -11.04 4.42 30.33
CA ALA A 261 -12.39 3.93 30.53
C ALA A 261 -12.58 3.31 31.94
N ARG A 262 -11.57 2.58 32.44
CA ARG A 262 -11.57 2.06 33.82
C ARG A 262 -11.49 3.19 34.84
N TYR A 263 -10.64 4.19 34.62
CA TYR A 263 -10.54 5.34 35.51
C TYR A 263 -11.86 6.10 35.62
N THR A 264 -12.50 6.45 34.48
CA THR A 264 -13.79 7.15 34.46
C THR A 264 -14.92 6.33 35.09
N ALA A 265 -14.90 5.01 34.96
CA ALA A 265 -15.87 4.11 35.60
C ALA A 265 -15.73 4.09 37.14
N THR A 266 -14.56 4.45 37.65
CA THR A 266 -14.25 4.46 39.10
C THR A 266 -14.13 5.86 39.69
N ALA A 267 -14.24 6.92 38.89
CA ALA A 267 -14.11 8.29 39.36
C ALA A 267 -15.37 8.68 40.17
N PRO A 268 -15.23 9.36 41.32
CA PRO A 268 -16.39 9.89 42.04
C PRO A 268 -17.14 10.86 41.13
N HIS A 269 -18.48 10.78 41.10
CA HIS A 269 -19.26 11.78 40.40
C HIS A 269 -19.11 13.14 41.12
N PRO A 270 -18.90 14.25 40.40
CA PRO A 270 -18.96 15.58 41.02
C PRO A 270 -20.41 15.83 41.44
N GLY A 271 -20.76 15.43 42.66
CA GLY A 271 -22.12 15.41 43.19
C GLY A 271 -22.36 14.42 44.33
N ASP A 272 -21.46 13.45 44.54
CA ASP A 272 -21.47 12.52 45.68
C ASP A 272 -20.54 12.99 46.83
#